data_AF-A0A662ICR8-F1
#
_entry.id   AF-A0A662ICR8-F1
#
_cell.length_a   1.000
_cell.length_b   1.000
_cell.length_c   1.000
_cell.angle_alpha   90.00
_cell.angle_beta   90.00
_cell.angle_gamma   90.00
#
_symmetry.space_group_name_H-M   'P 1'
#
loop_
_entity.id
_entity.type
_entity.pdbx_description
1 polymer ?
#
loop_
_entity_poly.entity_id
_entity_poly.type
_entity_poly.pdbx_seq_one_letter_code
_entity_poly.pdbx_strand_id
1 'polypeptide(L)' 'MAGRSPLEGGTQIVSFHGPKALLNMLDELVAMGVFNNRSEAIRLALYKLMEEYRDFLLARRVGRRAHMVVGYR' A
#
# COMPACT_ATOMS: atom_id res chain seq x y z
N MET A 1 -9.37 -21.90 24.89
CA MET A 1 -9.60 -21.85 23.43
C MET A 1 -8.80 -20.66 22.89
N ALA A 2 -7.66 -20.92 22.23
CA ALA A 2 -6.82 -19.86 21.69
C ALA A 2 -7.49 -19.27 20.44
N GLY A 3 -7.82 -17.97 20.46
CA GLY A 3 -8.35 -17.28 19.29
C GLY A 3 -7.33 -17.31 18.15
N ARG A 4 -7.77 -17.66 16.94
CA ARG A 4 -6.92 -17.61 15.75
C ARG A 4 -6.30 -16.23 15.61
N SER A 5 -4.98 -16.19 15.41
CA SER A 5 -4.27 -14.95 15.09
C SER A 5 -4.80 -14.38 13.77
N PRO A 6 -5.02 -13.06 13.63
CA PRO A 6 -5.45 -12.42 12.37
C PRO A 6 -4.51 -12.66 11.18
N LEU A 7 -3.35 -13.29 11.41
CA LEU A 7 -2.28 -13.50 10.44
C LEU A 7 -2.33 -14.87 9.74
N GLU A 8 -3.38 -15.67 9.94
CA GLU A 8 -3.57 -16.92 9.18
C GLU A 8 -3.95 -16.62 7.71
N GLY A 9 -2.95 -16.30 6.88
CA GLY A 9 -2.90 -16.47 5.41
C GLY A 9 -4.00 -15.88 4.52
N GLY A 10 -5.02 -15.23 5.08
CA GLY A 10 -6.22 -14.81 4.38
C GLY A 10 -6.19 -13.38 3.85
N THR A 11 -6.97 -13.11 2.81
CA THR A 11 -7.24 -11.73 2.37
C THR A 11 -8.16 -11.06 3.39
N GLN A 12 -7.71 -9.94 3.97
CA GLN A 12 -8.55 -9.11 4.84
C GLN A 12 -9.21 -7.98 4.04
N ILE A 13 -10.51 -7.79 4.24
CA ILE A 13 -11.25 -6.68 3.66
C ILE A 13 -11.13 -5.48 4.61
N VAL A 14 -10.69 -4.35 4.06
CA VAL A 14 -10.53 -3.10 4.81
C VAL A 14 -11.29 -1.97 4.10
N SER A 15 -11.96 -1.14 4.89
CA SER A 15 -12.61 0.08 4.41
C SER A 15 -11.75 1.28 4.74
N PHE A 16 -11.57 2.19 3.80
CA PHE A 16 -10.87 3.46 4.03
C PHE A 16 -11.55 4.59 3.24
N HIS A 17 -11.34 5.81 3.71
CA HIS A 17 -11.80 7.02 3.03
C HIS A 17 -10.59 7.72 2.40
N GLY A 18 -10.73 8.17 1.16
CA GLY A 18 -9.67 8.85 0.43
C GLY A 18 -10.20 10.01 -0.41
N PRO A 19 -9.31 10.87 -0.92
CA PRO A 19 -9.69 11.95 -1.82
C PRO A 19 -10.40 11.41 -3.06
N LYS A 20 -11.56 12.00 -3.39
CA LYS A 20 -12.41 11.54 -4.52
C LYS A 20 -11.66 11.53 -5.85
N ALA A 21 -10.80 12.53 -6.09
CA ALA A 21 -9.99 12.59 -7.31
C ALA A 21 -9.10 11.35 -7.49
N LEU A 22 -8.45 10.88 -6.43
CA LEU A 22 -7.60 9.68 -6.49
C LEU A 22 -8.43 8.41 -6.71
N LEU A 23 -9.61 8.33 -6.09
CA LEU A 23 -10.52 7.20 -6.31
C LEU A 23 -11.01 7.15 -7.75
N ASN A 24 -11.31 8.30 -8.37
CA ASN A 24 -11.69 8.37 -9.77
C ASN A 24 -10.55 7.92 -10.70
N MET A 25 -9.30 8.32 -10.41
CA MET A 25 -8.15 7.86 -11.20
C MET A 25 -7.96 6.34 -11.10
N LEU A 26 -8.19 5.75 -9.92
CA LEU A 26 -8.19 4.29 -9.76
C LEU A 26 -9.31 3.63 -10.58
N ASP A 27 -10.49 4.25 -10.63
CA ASP A 27 -11.61 3.78 -11.46
C ASP A 27 -11.29 3.79 -12.94
N GLU A 28 -10.64 4.85 -13.43
CA GLU A 28 -10.20 4.95 -14.83
C GLU A 28 -9.24 3.82 -15.19
N LEU A 29 -8.27 3.51 -14.31
CA LEU A 29 -7.33 2.41 -14.53
C LEU A 29 -8.04 1.04 -14.61
N VAL A 30 -9.08 0.85 -13.80
CA VAL A 30 -9.91 -0.37 -13.86
C VAL A 30 -10.75 -0.40 -15.14
N ALA A 31 -11.36 0.72 -15.53
CA ALA A 31 -12.17 0.83 -16.74
C ALA A 31 -11.35 0.60 -18.01
N MET A 32 -10.09 1.01 -18.03
CA MET A 32 -9.15 0.74 -19.11
C MET A 32 -8.65 -0.71 -19.15
N GLY A 33 -9.00 -1.55 -18.16
CA GLY A 33 -8.55 -2.94 -18.07
C GLY A 33 -7.11 -3.11 -17.58
N VAL A 34 -6.49 -2.04 -17.03
CA VAL A 34 -5.14 -2.12 -16.44
C VAL A 34 -5.14 -2.96 -15.16
N PHE A 35 -6.22 -2.88 -14.39
CA PHE A 35 -6.44 -3.68 -13.19
C PHE A 35 -7.85 -4.28 -13.19
N ASN A 36 -8.02 -5.44 -12.57
CA ASN A 36 -9.34 -6.08 -12.48
C ASN A 36 -10.27 -5.38 -11.49
N ASN A 37 -9.71 -4.75 -10.46
CA ASN A 37 -10.46 -4.00 -9.44
C ASN A 37 -9.57 -3.00 -8.69
N ARG A 38 -10.22 -2.07 -7.96
CA ARG A 38 -9.52 -1.05 -7.15
C ARG A 38 -8.58 -1.66 -6.10
N SER A 39 -8.99 -2.74 -5.45
CA SER A 39 -8.18 -3.36 -4.39
C SER A 39 -6.87 -3.93 -4.92
N GLU A 40 -6.86 -4.46 -6.13
CA GLU A 40 -5.64 -4.90 -6.81
C GLU A 40 -4.70 -3.74 -7.11
N ALA A 41 -5.21 -2.67 -7.70
CA ALA A 41 -4.44 -1.45 -7.97
C ALA A 41 -3.82 -0.88 -6.68
N ILE A 42 -4.61 -0.80 -5.59
CA ILE A 42 -4.15 -0.32 -4.29
C ILE A 42 -3.11 -1.27 -3.68
N ARG A 43 -3.31 -2.59 -3.73
CA ARG A 43 -2.33 -3.57 -3.23
C ARG A 43 -0.98 -3.41 -3.93
N LEU A 44 -0.99 -3.26 -5.26
CA LEU A 44 0.25 -3.05 -6.02
C LEU A 44 0.92 -1.71 -5.65
N ALA A 45 0.14 -0.64 -5.53
CA ALA A 45 0.67 0.66 -5.13
C ALA A 45 1.33 0.61 -3.74
N LEU A 46 0.68 -0.06 -2.77
CA LEU A 46 1.23 -0.26 -1.43
C LEU A 46 2.48 -1.13 -1.47
N TYR A 47 2.50 -2.21 -2.27
CA TYR A 47 3.69 -3.03 -2.44
C TYR A 47 4.88 -2.22 -2.97
N LYS A 48 4.66 -1.43 -4.04
CA LYS A 48 5.69 -0.57 -4.63
C LYS A 48 6.18 0.48 -3.65
N LEU A 49 5.27 1.09 -2.89
CA LEU A 49 5.62 2.03 -1.83
C LEU A 49 6.50 1.34 -0.76
N MET A 50 6.13 0.16 -0.30
CA MET A 50 6.92 -0.56 0.70
C MET A 50 8.28 -1.00 0.16
N GLU A 51 8.37 -1.30 -1.14
CA GLU A 51 9.63 -1.62 -1.82
C GLU A 51 10.55 -0.39 -1.93
N GLU A 52 10.02 0.73 -2.43
CA GLU A 52 10.76 2.00 -2.56
C GLU A 52 11.31 2.48 -1.22
N TYR A 53 10.52 2.32 -0.16
CA TYR A 53 10.91 2.72 1.20
C TYR A 53 11.47 1.58 2.04
N ARG A 54 11.80 0.42 1.44
CA ARG A 54 12.25 -0.77 2.17
C ARG A 54 13.43 -0.45 3.08
N ASP A 55 14.45 0.18 2.54
CA ASP A 55 15.67 0.49 3.29
C ASP A 55 15.41 1.48 4.43
N PHE A 56 14.52 2.46 4.22
CA PHE A 56 14.09 3.40 5.26
C PHE A 56 13.31 2.68 6.38
N LEU A 57 12.36 1.82 6.01
CA LEU A 57 11.54 1.06 6.95
C LEU A 57 12.39 0.06 7.75
N LEU A 58 13.37 -0.58 7.12
CA LEU A 58 14.32 -1.47 7.78
C LEU A 58 15.33 -0.69 8.65
N ALA A 59 15.79 0.49 8.22
CA ALA A 59 16.69 1.33 9.00
C ALA A 59 16.04 1.84 10.30
N ARG A 60 14.75 2.23 10.26
CA ARG A 60 13.98 2.56 11.48
C ARG A 60 13.89 1.38 12.45
N ARG A 61 13.74 0.15 11.94
CA ARG A 61 13.71 -1.07 12.77
C ARG A 61 15.04 -1.35 13.46
N VAL A 62 16.15 -0.90 12.86
CA VAL A 62 17.53 -1.04 13.37
C VAL A 62 17.99 0.20 14.16
N GLY A 63 17.13 1.20 14.37
CA GLY A 63 17.46 2.41 15.13
C GLY A 63 18.39 3.39 14.40
N ARG A 64 18.63 3.21 13.10
CA ARG A 64 19.43 4.14 12.28
C ARG A 64 18.50 5.19 11.68
N ARG A 65 18.66 6.46 12.06
CA ARG A 65 17.93 7.61 11.49
C ARG A 65 18.25 7.72 10.00
N ALA A 66 17.43 7.13 9.15
CA ALA A 66 17.50 7.36 7.71
C ALA A 66 16.98 8.78 7.42
N HIS A 67 17.88 9.65 6.96
CA HIS A 67 17.57 11.02 6.56
C HIS A 67 16.79 11.00 5.24
N MET A 68 15.59 11.58 5.25
CA MET A 68 14.71 11.61 4.08
C MET A 68 15.07 12.83 3.22
N VAL A 69 15.47 12.60 1.97
CA VAL A 69 15.54 13.66 0.95
C VAL A 69 14.29 13.52 0.09
N VAL A 70 13.30 14.40 0.29
CA VAL A 70 12.13 14.48 -0.58
C VAL A 70 12.48 15.40 -1.74
N GLY A 71 13.00 14.82 -2.81
CA GLY A 71 13.21 15.54 -4.07
C GLY A 71 11.90 15.57 -4.84
N TYR A 72 11.15 16.66 -4.74
CA TYR A 72 10.08 16.94 -5.71
C TYR A 72 10.75 17.38 -7.01
N ARG A 73 10.56 16.61 -8.08
CA ARG A 73 11.02 16.96 -9.43
C ARG A 73 9.87 16.84 -10.41
#